data_AF-A0A930E8Z8-F1
#
_entry.id   AF-A0A930E8Z8-F1
#
_cell.length_a   1.000
_cell.length_b   1.000
_cell.length_c   1.000
_cell.angle_alpha   90.00
_cell.angle_beta   90.00
_cell.angle_gamma   90.00
#
_symmetry.space_group_name_H-M   'P 1'
#
loop_
_entity.id
_entity.type
_entity.pdbx_description
1 polymer ?
#
loop_
_entity_poly.entity_id
_entity_poly.type
_entity_poly.pdbx_seq_one_letter_code
_entity_poly.pdbx_strand_id
1 'polypeptide(L)' 'IPLVAEGKILETGLEHIEKDKEWLMEKLKEKNVENLEDVFLAEWSGDKLFVVMN' A
#
# COMPACT_ATOMS: atom_id res chain seq x y z
N ILE A 1 4.71 7.97 3.52
CA ILE A 1 4.47 8.10 2.06
C ILE A 1 3.27 7.26 1.70
N PRO A 2 2.12 7.86 1.37
CA PRO A 2 0.89 7.10 1.11
C PRO A 2 1.04 6.31 -0.20
N LEU A 3 0.68 5.03 -0.16
CA LEU A 3 0.76 4.09 -1.28
C LEU A 3 -0.62 3.62 -1.74
N VAL A 4 -1.60 3.60 -0.84
CA VAL A 4 -3.01 3.34 -1.15
C VAL A 4 -3.86 4.34 -0.39
N ALA A 5 -4.88 4.90 -1.03
CA ALA A 5 -5.94 5.67 -0.36
C ALA A 5 -7.28 5.32 -0.98
N GLU A 6 -8.30 5.04 -0.15
CA GLU A 6 -9.66 4.72 -0.58
C GLU A 6 -9.67 3.60 -1.66
N GLY A 7 -8.92 2.53 -1.39
CA GLY A 7 -8.72 1.39 -2.28
C GLY A 7 -8.02 1.65 -3.62
N LYS A 8 -7.41 2.82 -3.81
CA LYS A 8 -6.64 3.15 -5.02
C LYS A 8 -5.16 3.24 -4.74
N ILE A 9 -4.36 2.58 -5.57
CA ILE A 9 -2.90 2.69 -5.56
C ILE A 9 -2.49 4.11 -5.97
N LEU A 10 -1.55 4.68 -5.22
CA LEU A 10 -0.94 5.97 -5.49
C LEU A 10 0.43 5.75 -6.13
N GLU A 11 0.48 5.78 -7.47
CA GLU A 11 1.70 5.49 -8.25
C GLU A 11 2.86 6.43 -7.88
N THR A 12 2.58 7.70 -7.63
CA THR A 12 3.61 8.67 -7.20
C THR A 12 4.28 8.29 -5.88
N GLY A 13 3.55 7.64 -4.97
CA GLY A 13 4.10 7.13 -3.72
C GLY A 13 5.04 5.94 -3.96
N LEU A 14 4.69 5.06 -4.89
CA LEU A 14 5.51 3.91 -5.29
C LEU A 14 6.78 4.35 -6.02
N GLU A 15 6.66 5.28 -6.97
CA GLU A 15 7.81 5.89 -7.66
C GLU A 15 8.79 6.52 -6.67
N HIS A 16 8.28 7.25 -5.68
CA HIS A 16 9.11 7.91 -4.66
C HIS A 16 9.93 6.94 -3.81
N ILE A 17 9.46 5.71 -3.61
CA ILE A 17 10.17 4.67 -2.86
C ILE A 17 10.88 3.66 -3.78
N GLU A 18 10.89 3.93 -5.08
CA GLU A 18 11.49 3.06 -6.11
C GLU A 18 10.93 1.63 -6.04
N LYS A 19 9.59 1.52 -5.96
CA LYS A 19 8.84 0.27 -5.99
C LYS A 19 7.74 0.33 -7.04
N ASP A 20 7.17 -0.84 -7.32
CA ASP A 20 6.07 -1.01 -8.25
C ASP A 20 4.82 -1.56 -7.54
N LYS A 21 3.76 -1.79 -8.34
CA LYS A 21 2.49 -2.33 -7.85
C LYS A 21 2.63 -3.76 -7.36
N GLU A 22 3.49 -4.57 -7.99
CA GLU A 22 3.68 -5.97 -7.65
C GLU A 22 4.26 -6.11 -6.23
N TRP A 23 5.29 -5.33 -5.92
CA TRP A 23 5.85 -5.23 -4.58
C TRP A 23 4.82 -4.81 -3.53
N LEU A 24 3.98 -3.81 -3.84
CA LEU A 24 2.93 -3.36 -2.93
C LEU A 24 1.91 -4.47 -2.66
N MET A 25 1.45 -5.16 -3.70
CA MET A 25 0.49 -6.26 -3.56
C MET A 25 1.06 -7.44 -2.77
N GLU A 26 2.34 -7.77 -2.95
CA GLU A 26 3.02 -8.78 -2.12
C GLU A 26 3.04 -8.38 -0.64
N LYS A 27 3.39 -7.12 -0.33
CA LYS A 27 3.41 -6.60 1.04
C LYS A 27 2.04 -6.54 1.70
N LEU A 28 0.99 -6.24 0.94
CA LEU A 28 -0.39 -6.29 1.42
C LEU A 28 -0.83 -7.74 1.69
N LYS A 29 -0.46 -8.67 0.81
CA LYS A 29 -0.74 -10.10 0.99
C LYS A 29 -0.05 -10.69 2.21
N GLU A 30 1.19 -10.30 2.52
CA GLU A 30 1.89 -10.66 3.77
C GLU A 30 1.11 -10.23 5.03
N LYS A 31 0.19 -9.26 4.90
CA LYS A 31 -0.68 -8.77 5.97
C LYS A 31 -2.12 -9.30 5.89
N ASN A 32 -2.38 -10.31 5.05
CA ASN A 32 -3.71 -10.86 4.78
C ASN A 32 -4.70 -9.85 4.19
N VAL A 33 -4.21 -8.86 3.43
CA VAL A 33 -5.04 -7.93 2.67
C VAL A 33 -5.09 -8.39 1.22
N GLU A 34 -6.25 -8.89 0.79
CA GLU A 34 -6.46 -9.41 -0.56
C GLU A 34 -7.15 -8.43 -1.49
N ASN A 35 -8.05 -7.58 -0.97
CA ASN A 35 -8.79 -6.60 -1.74
C ASN A 35 -8.37 -5.19 -1.35
N LEU A 36 -8.02 -4.37 -2.34
CA LEU A 36 -7.69 -2.96 -2.09
C LEU A 36 -8.90 -2.16 -1.61
N GLU A 37 -10.12 -2.54 -2.02
CA GLU A 37 -11.36 -1.87 -1.58
C GLU A 37 -11.55 -1.89 -0.05
N ASP A 38 -10.92 -2.84 0.65
CA ASP A 38 -10.94 -2.93 2.11
C ASP A 38 -9.94 -1.97 2.79
N VAL A 39 -9.07 -1.29 2.02
CA VAL A 39 -8.00 -0.42 2.51
C VAL A 39 -8.41 1.04 2.45
N PHE A 40 -8.58 1.65 3.62
CA PHE A 40 -8.74 3.10 3.76
C PHE A 40 -7.43 3.83 3.44
N LEU A 41 -6.33 3.40 4.05
CA LEU A 41 -5.00 3.98 3.85
C LEU A 41 -3.91 2.92 4.01
N ALA A 42 -2.96 2.89 3.07
CA ALA A 42 -1.68 2.22 3.28
C ALA A 42 -0.53 3.22 3.13
N GLU A 43 0.39 3.24 4.08
CA GLU A 43 1.52 4.16 4.12
C GLU A 43 2.85 3.44 4.32
N TRP A 44 3.85 3.81 3.54
CA TRP A 44 5.25 3.44 3.78
C TRP A 44 5.95 4.48 4.67
N SER A 45 6.51 4.03 5.79
CA SER A 45 7.25 4.88 6.72
C SER A 45 8.43 4.12 7.34
N GLY A 46 9.63 4.70 7.18
CA GLY A 46 10.90 3.99 7.40
C GLY A 46 11.00 2.82 6.43
N ASP A 47 10.86 1.60 6.96
CA ASP A 47 10.84 0.35 6.19
C ASP A 47 9.61 -0.52 6.51
N LYS A 48 8.51 0.12 6.92
CA LYS A 48 7.29 -0.57 7.34
C LYS A 48 6.09 -0.07 6.55
N LEU A 49 5.28 -1.03 6.12
CA LEU A 49 3.94 -0.78 5.60
C LEU A 49 2.95 -0.75 6.76
N PHE A 50 2.31 0.40 6.95
CA PHE A 50 1.17 0.57 7.83
C PHE A 50 -0.11 0.50 6.99
N VAL A 51 -1.13 -0.20 7.48
CA VAL A 51 -2.40 -0.39 6.78
C VAL A 51 -3.54 -0.10 7.74
N VAL A 52 -4.47 0.73 7.30
CA VAL A 52 -5.74 1.03 7.95
C VAL A 52 -6.85 0.49 7.04
N MET A 53 -7.69 -0.37 7.61
CA MET A 53 -8.81 -1.00 6.92
C MET A 53 -10.09 -0.19 7.15
N ASN A 54 -11.07 -0.35 6.25
CA ASN A 54 -12.45 0.11 6.44
C ASN A 54 -13.18 -0.66 7.56
#